data_AF-A0A0P9DQZ6-F1
#
_entry.id   AF-A0A0P9DQZ6-F1
#
_cell.length_a   1.000
_cell.length_b   1.000
_cell.length_c   1.000
_cell.angle_alpha   90.00
_cell.angle_beta   90.00
_cell.angle_gamma   90.00
#
_symmetry.space_group_name_H-M   'P 1'
#
loop_
_entity.id
_entity.type
_entity.pdbx_description
1 polymer ?
#
loop_
_entity_poly.entity_id
_entity_poly.type
_entity_poly.pdbx_seq_one_letter_code
_entity_poly.pdbx_strand_id
1 'polypeptide(L)'
;MIVLPEPKPEVISRLRRMVAEPTEATYTDADLTMLVKEFPTAQKVGQNSWVANSSLVDVVVWDLHAAAARIWEEKVAALIGQGSYDIDADGQTLHRDQKLQQYRQQVAYHTARRRVRSVKILVAPTRAQRTLEQRIEEENTEW
;
A
#
# COMPACT_ATOMS: atom_id res chain seq x y z
N MET A 1 23.75 2.37 -9.81
CA MET A 1 22.82 1.32 -9.32
C MET A 1 22.60 1.58 -7.84
N ILE A 2 21.40 1.99 -7.42
CA ILE A 2 21.10 2.23 -6.00
C ILE A 2 20.90 0.85 -5.36
N VAL A 3 21.83 0.46 -4.49
CA VAL A 3 21.71 -0.79 -3.72
C VAL A 3 20.78 -0.51 -2.54
N LEU A 4 19.61 -1.13 -2.54
CA LEU A 4 18.70 -1.08 -1.39
C LEU A 4 19.27 -1.97 -0.27
N PRO A 5 19.20 -1.53 1.01
CA PRO A 5 19.63 -2.37 2.12
C PRO A 5 18.73 -3.59 2.28
N GLU A 6 19.22 -4.64 2.94
CA GLU A 6 18.39 -5.80 3.28
C GLU A 6 17.42 -5.49 4.42
N PRO A 7 16.16 -5.97 4.38
CA PRO A 7 15.25 -5.88 5.51
C PRO A 7 15.78 -6.69 6.70
N LYS A 8 15.65 -6.14 7.90
CA LYS A 8 16.01 -6.84 9.14
C LYS A 8 15.09 -8.05 9.35
N PRO A 9 15.55 -9.14 10.00
CA PRO A 9 14.72 -10.34 10.24
C PRO A 9 13.43 -10.04 11.01
N GLU A 10 13.44 -9.06 11.91
CA GLU A 10 12.25 -8.60 12.64
C GLU A 10 11.12 -8.11 11.72
N VAL A 11 11.46 -7.51 10.57
CA VAL A 11 10.51 -7.05 9.54
C VAL A 11 9.80 -8.25 8.92
N ILE A 12 10.55 -9.31 8.62
CA ILE A 12 10.03 -10.57 8.07
C ILE A 12 9.15 -11.28 9.10
N SER A 13 9.58 -11.39 10.37
CA SER A 13 8.76 -11.98 11.43
C SER A 13 7.48 -11.18 11.70
N ARG A 14 7.50 -9.85 11.50
CA ARG A 14 6.29 -9.03 11.56
C ARG A 14 5.36 -9.29 10.38
N LEU A 15 5.89 -9.38 9.16
CA LEU A 15 5.10 -9.71 7.98
C LEU A 15 4.42 -11.08 8.12
N ARG A 16 5.13 -12.10 8.59
CA ARG A 16 4.59 -13.44 8.88
C ARG A 16 3.35 -13.42 9.79
N ARG A 17 3.42 -12.61 10.86
CA ARG A 17 2.28 -12.40 11.77
C ARG A 17 1.10 -11.71 11.07
N MET A 18 1.36 -10.80 10.15
CA MET A 18 0.32 -10.08 9.40
C MET A 18 -0.40 -10.98 8.38
N VAL A 19 0.30 -11.97 7.81
CA VAL A 19 -0.28 -12.88 6.80
C VAL A 19 -0.71 -14.23 7.36
N ALA A 20 -0.64 -14.41 8.68
CA ALA A 20 -0.95 -15.67 9.37
C ALA A 20 -0.15 -16.88 8.85
N GLU A 21 1.13 -16.68 8.50
CA GLU A 21 2.06 -17.74 8.08
C GLU A 21 3.21 -17.86 9.11
N PRO A 22 2.98 -18.55 10.24
CA PRO A 22 3.98 -18.64 11.31
C PRO A 22 5.19 -19.51 10.96
N THR A 23 5.10 -20.32 9.90
CA THR A 23 6.15 -21.25 9.45
C THR A 23 6.61 -20.93 8.03
N GLU A 24 7.72 -21.53 7.61
CA GLU A 24 8.32 -21.35 6.29
C GLU A 24 7.76 -22.31 5.23
N ALA A 25 6.67 -23.01 5.51
CA ALA A 25 6.14 -24.06 4.64
C ALA A 25 5.64 -23.53 3.28
N THR A 26 4.99 -22.36 3.26
CA THR A 26 4.40 -21.77 2.05
C THR A 26 5.28 -20.68 1.44
N TYR A 27 5.83 -19.81 2.29
CA TYR A 27 6.70 -18.71 1.88
C TYR A 27 7.99 -18.79 2.67
N THR A 28 9.12 -18.87 1.99
CA THR A 28 10.43 -18.84 2.63
C THR A 28 10.80 -17.41 3.03
N ASP A 29 11.77 -17.24 3.93
CA ASP A 29 12.26 -15.91 4.29
C ASP A 29 12.89 -15.18 3.10
N ALA A 30 13.44 -15.91 2.12
CA ALA A 30 13.94 -15.35 0.87
C ALA A 30 12.79 -14.76 0.02
N ASP A 31 11.68 -15.49 -0.11
CA ASP A 31 10.52 -15.03 -0.88
C ASP A 31 9.89 -13.78 -0.25
N LEU A 32 9.71 -13.78 1.07
CA LEU A 32 9.19 -12.64 1.80
C LEU A 32 10.13 -11.43 1.71
N THR A 33 11.44 -11.67 1.71
CA THR A 33 12.44 -10.60 1.54
C THR A 33 12.35 -9.98 0.15
N MET A 34 12.22 -10.80 -0.91
CA MET A 34 12.02 -10.29 -2.27
C MET A 34 10.75 -9.46 -2.37
N LEU A 35 9.64 -9.94 -1.81
CA LEU A 35 8.37 -9.23 -1.86
C LEU A 35 8.43 -7.89 -1.11
N VAL A 36 9.05 -7.86 0.07
CA VAL A 36 9.22 -6.63 0.86
C VAL A 36 10.03 -5.59 0.08
N LYS A 37 11.04 -6.02 -0.68
CA LYS A 37 11.87 -5.14 -1.50
C LYS A 37 11.14 -4.46 -2.65
N GLU A 38 9.97 -4.97 -3.06
CA GLU A 38 9.11 -4.30 -4.07
C GLU A 38 8.40 -3.05 -3.51
N PHE A 39 8.30 -2.95 -2.19
CA PHE A 39 7.60 -1.85 -1.51
C PHE A 39 8.54 -1.01 -0.61
N PRO A 40 9.63 -0.43 -1.16
CA PRO A 40 10.45 0.50 -0.42
C PRO A 40 9.69 1.81 -0.23
N THR A 41 9.68 2.33 1.00
CA THR A 41 9.27 3.70 1.29
C THR A 41 10.49 4.45 1.82
N ALA A 42 11.00 5.41 1.05
CA ALA A 42 12.07 6.26 1.53
C ALA A 42 11.55 7.15 2.67
N GLN A 43 12.21 7.11 3.82
CA GLN A 43 12.03 8.11 4.86
C GLN A 43 13.22 9.07 4.78
N LYS A 44 12.93 10.33 4.44
CA LYS A 44 13.89 11.41 4.59
C LYS A 44 14.16 11.56 6.09
N VAL A 45 15.42 11.43 6.51
CA VAL A 45 15.81 11.82 7.87
C VAL A 45 15.42 13.29 8.03
N GLY A 46 14.66 13.59 9.09
CA GLY A 46 14.13 14.93 9.31
C GLY A 46 15.25 15.97 9.25
N GLN A 47 15.01 17.08 8.56
CA GLN A 47 15.83 18.29 8.65
C GLN A 47 15.71 18.85 10.09
N ASN A 48 16.38 18.22 11.04
CA ASN A 48 16.62 18.75 12.38
C ASN A 48 18.04 18.37 12.79
N SER A 49 19.01 18.71 11.96
CA SER A 49 20.37 18.94 12.44
C SER A 49 20.94 20.08 11.62
N TRP A 50 21.34 21.14 12.30
CA TRP A 50 21.97 22.35 11.78
C TRP A 50 23.36 22.10 11.15
N VAL A 51 23.56 20.91 10.61
CA VAL A 51 24.83 20.44 10.04
C VAL A 51 24.56 20.11 8.58
N ALA A 52 24.92 21.04 7.71
CA ALA A 52 24.84 20.92 6.25
C ALA A 52 25.83 19.89 5.66
N ASN A 53 26.21 18.86 6.42
CA ASN A 53 27.22 17.90 6.00
C ASN A 53 27.08 16.53 6.67
N SER A 54 25.91 15.90 6.56
CA SER A 54 25.81 14.46 6.73
C SER A 54 25.24 13.88 5.45
N SER A 55 26.01 13.02 4.79
CA SER A 55 25.56 12.11 3.73
C SER A 55 24.18 11.56 4.13
N LEU A 56 23.14 12.10 3.50
CA LEU A 56 21.74 11.80 3.81
C LEU A 56 21.51 10.34 3.42
N VAL A 57 21.69 9.44 4.37
CA VAL A 57 21.27 8.04 4.20
C VAL A 57 19.76 8.06 4.22
N ASP A 58 19.15 7.95 3.05
CA ASP A 58 17.71 7.68 2.95
C ASP A 58 17.44 6.38 3.73
N VAL A 59 16.77 6.51 4.88
CA VAL A 59 16.37 5.35 5.66
C VAL A 59 15.25 4.69 4.88
N VAL A 60 15.53 3.52 4.31
CA VAL A 60 14.51 2.72 3.61
C VAL A 60 13.63 2.07 4.67
N VAL A 61 12.37 2.51 4.73
CA VAL A 61 11.33 1.89 5.54
C VAL A 61 10.44 1.06 4.63
N TRP A 62 10.19 -0.19 5.00
CA TRP A 62 9.41 -1.09 4.18
C TRP A 62 7.91 -0.95 4.46
N ASP A 63 7.09 -0.91 3.40
CA ASP A 63 5.64 -0.95 3.57
C ASP A 63 5.13 -2.39 3.72
N LEU A 64 5.10 -2.85 4.96
CA LEU A 64 4.62 -4.19 5.30
C LEU A 64 3.13 -4.39 5.03
N HIS A 65 2.32 -3.32 5.04
CA HIS A 65 0.90 -3.44 4.73
C HIS A 65 0.68 -3.67 3.23
N ALA A 66 1.47 -3.02 2.37
CA ALA A 66 1.46 -3.31 0.94
C ALA A 66 1.89 -4.76 0.65
N ALA A 67 3.00 -5.22 1.24
CA ALA A 67 3.46 -6.60 1.08
C ALA A 67 2.44 -7.63 1.59
N ALA A 68 1.85 -7.40 2.75
CA ALA A 68 0.82 -8.29 3.31
C ALA A 68 -0.44 -8.33 2.43
N ALA A 69 -0.89 -7.19 1.90
CA ALA A 69 -2.03 -7.14 0.99
C ALA A 69 -1.77 -8.01 -0.25
N ARG A 70 -0.56 -7.95 -0.81
CA ARG A 70 -0.16 -8.75 -1.98
C ARG A 70 -0.23 -10.25 -1.71
N ILE A 71 0.26 -10.71 -0.56
CA ILE A 71 0.17 -12.13 -0.14
C ILE A 71 -1.29 -12.55 0.04
N TRP A 72 -2.12 -11.69 0.66
CA TRP A 72 -3.54 -11.99 0.83
C TRP A 72 -4.28 -12.06 -0.51
N GLU A 73 -3.92 -11.23 -1.50
CA GLU A 73 -4.46 -11.32 -2.87
C GLU A 73 -4.09 -12.66 -3.54
N GLU A 74 -2.84 -13.10 -3.41
CA GLU A 74 -2.40 -14.40 -3.92
C GLU A 74 -3.16 -15.56 -3.27
N LYS A 75 -3.38 -15.50 -1.95
CA LYS A 75 -4.20 -16.48 -1.23
C LYS A 75 -5.65 -16.49 -1.70
N VAL A 76 -6.23 -15.32 -1.99
CA VAL A 76 -7.57 -15.21 -2.60
C VAL A 76 -7.58 -15.88 -3.97
N ALA A 77 -6.60 -15.58 -4.83
CA ALA A 77 -6.49 -16.16 -6.16
C ALA A 77 -6.34 -17.69 -6.12
N ALA A 78 -5.51 -18.20 -5.21
CA ALA A 78 -5.33 -19.63 -4.99
C ALA A 78 -6.63 -20.30 -4.54
N LEU A 79 -7.38 -19.68 -3.62
CA LEU A 79 -8.67 -20.21 -3.17
C LEU A 79 -9.72 -20.23 -4.28
N ILE A 80 -9.78 -19.18 -5.10
CA ILE A 80 -10.67 -19.14 -6.27
C ILE A 80 -10.29 -20.22 -7.28
N GLY A 81 -8.99 -20.41 -7.54
CA GLY A 81 -8.49 -21.47 -8.43
C GLY A 81 -8.81 -22.90 -7.96
N GLN A 82 -8.94 -23.12 -6.66
CA GLN A 82 -9.39 -24.40 -6.07
C GLN A 82 -10.91 -24.61 -6.17
N GLY A 83 -11.67 -23.56 -6.49
CA GLY A 83 -13.13 -23.58 -6.55
C GLY A 83 -13.79 -22.97 -5.30
N SER A 84 -14.67 -22.01 -5.53
CA SER A 84 -15.40 -21.25 -4.49
C SER A 84 -16.83 -21.77 -4.28
N TYR A 85 -17.02 -23.08 -4.27
CA TYR A 85 -18.33 -23.67 -4.05
C TYR A 85 -18.41 -24.25 -2.63
N ASP A 86 -19.57 -24.06 -2.01
CA ASP A 86 -19.93 -24.71 -0.77
C ASP A 86 -20.26 -26.18 -1.04
N ILE A 87 -19.69 -27.07 -0.22
CA ILE A 87 -19.93 -28.51 -0.32
C ILE A 87 -20.79 -28.91 0.86
N ASP A 88 -21.99 -29.40 0.58
CA ASP A 88 -22.86 -30.07 1.53
C ASP A 88 -22.77 -31.58 1.30
N ALA A 89 -22.18 -32.31 2.26
CA ALA A 89 -22.10 -33.77 2.22
C ALA A 89 -22.26 -34.35 3.63
N ASP A 90 -23.07 -35.40 3.77
CA ASP A 90 -23.21 -36.20 4.99
C ASP A 90 -23.41 -35.40 6.30
N GLY A 91 -24.20 -34.31 6.23
CA GLY A 91 -24.49 -33.45 7.38
C GLY A 91 -23.36 -32.50 7.78
N GLN A 92 -22.31 -32.40 6.98
CA GLN A 92 -21.24 -31.40 7.11
C GLN A 92 -21.31 -30.42 5.94
N THR A 93 -21.29 -29.14 6.28
CA THR A 93 -21.21 -28.06 5.30
C THR A 93 -19.83 -27.44 5.36
N LEU A 94 -19.12 -27.44 4.23
CA LEU A 94 -17.89 -26.68 4.07
C LEU A 94 -18.20 -25.36 3.37
N HIS A 95 -18.28 -24.28 4.16
CA HIS A 95 -18.47 -22.93 3.64
C HIS A 95 -17.17 -22.31 3.14
N ARG A 96 -16.81 -22.55 1.87
CA ARG A 96 -15.63 -21.92 1.26
C ARG A 96 -15.84 -20.43 1.02
N ASP A 97 -17.10 -20.01 0.85
CA ASP A 97 -17.45 -18.60 0.66
C ASP A 97 -17.10 -17.73 1.89
N GLN A 98 -17.27 -18.26 3.10
CA GLN A 98 -16.88 -17.56 4.32
C GLN A 98 -15.37 -17.30 4.38
N LYS A 99 -14.57 -18.29 3.99
CA LYS A 99 -13.11 -18.17 3.91
C LYS A 99 -12.69 -17.15 2.85
N LEU A 100 -13.34 -17.17 1.69
CA LEU A 100 -13.10 -16.19 0.63
C LEU A 100 -13.43 -14.76 1.09
N GLN A 101 -14.56 -14.60 1.77
CA GLN A 101 -14.97 -13.31 2.32
C GLN A 101 -13.95 -12.79 3.36
N GLN A 102 -13.50 -13.65 4.27
CA GLN A 102 -12.47 -13.31 5.25
C GLN A 102 -11.18 -12.86 4.56
N TYR A 103 -10.71 -13.57 3.55
CA TYR A 103 -9.46 -13.23 2.86
C TYR A 103 -9.59 -11.89 2.11
N ARG A 104 -10.74 -11.63 1.47
CA ARG A 104 -11.04 -10.33 0.85
C ARG A 104 -11.06 -9.19 1.87
N GLN A 105 -11.59 -9.43 3.07
CA GLN A 105 -11.55 -8.45 4.16
C GLN A 105 -10.12 -8.16 4.61
N GLN A 106 -9.24 -9.17 4.67
CA GLN A 106 -7.82 -8.96 4.98
C GLN A 106 -7.11 -8.13 3.90
N VAL A 107 -7.37 -8.42 2.61
CA VAL A 107 -6.86 -7.59 1.51
C VAL A 107 -7.29 -6.13 1.68
N ALA A 108 -8.58 -5.87 1.92
CA ALA A 108 -9.09 -4.53 2.14
C ALA A 108 -8.46 -3.85 3.37
N TYR A 109 -8.34 -4.57 4.48
CA TYR A 109 -7.73 -4.08 5.73
C TYR A 109 -6.29 -3.60 5.53
N HIS A 110 -5.48 -4.40 4.85
CA HIS A 110 -4.08 -4.08 4.59
C HIS A 110 -3.94 -3.00 3.52
N THR A 111 -4.74 -3.04 2.46
CA THR A 111 -4.74 -2.02 1.40
C THR A 111 -5.07 -0.63 1.95
N ALA A 112 -6.03 -0.54 2.89
CA ALA A 112 -6.40 0.73 3.52
C ALA A 112 -5.28 1.32 4.42
N ARG A 113 -4.35 0.49 4.90
CA ARG A 113 -3.26 0.86 5.82
C ARG A 113 -1.90 0.96 5.15
N ARG A 114 -1.82 0.64 3.85
CA ARG A 114 -0.59 0.82 3.08
C ARG A 114 -0.21 2.30 3.05
N ARG A 115 1.08 2.57 2.94
CA ARG A 115 1.59 3.93 2.80
C ARG A 115 1.17 4.49 1.44
N VAL A 116 0.70 5.73 1.46
CA VAL A 116 0.24 6.41 0.25
C VAL A 116 1.45 6.72 -0.63
N ARG A 117 1.46 6.18 -1.86
CA ARG A 117 2.53 6.44 -2.84
C ARG A 117 2.28 7.73 -3.62
N SER A 118 1.04 7.96 -4.06
CA SER A 118 0.65 9.12 -4.85
C SER A 118 -0.83 9.44 -4.65
N VAL A 119 -1.17 10.73 -4.56
CA VAL A 119 -2.55 11.21 -4.54
C VAL A 119 -2.77 12.08 -5.77
N LYS A 120 -3.77 11.74 -6.59
CA LYS A 120 -4.19 12.59 -7.70
C LYS A 120 -5.08 13.70 -7.14
N ILE A 121 -4.62 14.93 -7.25
CA ILE A 121 -5.43 16.11 -6.90
C ILE A 121 -6.08 16.61 -8.20
N LEU A 122 -7.40 16.65 -8.22
CA LEU A 122 -8.16 17.32 -9.27
C LEU A 122 -8.37 18.77 -8.83
N VAL A 123 -7.69 19.69 -9.52
CA VAL A 123 -7.87 21.13 -9.30
C VAL A 123 -9.18 21.54 -9.95
N ALA A 124 -10.11 22.12 -9.17
CA ALA A 124 -11.31 22.74 -9.73
C ALA A 124 -10.91 23.87 -10.68
N PRO A 125 -11.62 24.10 -11.80
CA PRO A 125 -11.29 25.18 -12.71
C PRO A 125 -11.26 26.51 -11.95
N THR A 126 -10.13 27.20 -12.00
CA THR A 126 -10.01 28.54 -11.44
C THR A 126 -11.11 29.41 -12.06
N ARG A 127 -11.94 30.06 -11.23
CA ARG A 127 -12.90 31.06 -11.71
C ARG A 127 -12.12 32.01 -12.61
N ALA A 128 -12.47 32.09 -13.89
CA ALA A 128 -11.80 32.96 -14.85
C ALA A 128 -11.69 34.35 -14.22
N GLN A 129 -10.47 34.76 -13.88
CA GLN A 129 -10.24 36.10 -13.38
C GLN A 129 -10.56 37.01 -14.56
N ARG A 130 -11.53 37.92 -14.39
CA ARG A 130 -11.77 38.97 -15.38
C ARG A 130 -10.45 39.68 -15.61
N THR A 131 -10.07 39.83 -16.88
CA THR A 131 -8.90 40.62 -17.23
C THR A 131 -9.08 42.03 -16.69
N LEU A 132 -7.99 42.72 -16.33
CA LEU A 132 -8.04 44.09 -15.82
C LEU A 132 -8.83 45.02 -16.76
N GLU A 133 -8.70 44.80 -18.06
CA GLU A 133 -9.40 45.51 -19.12
C GLU A 133 -10.94 45.42 -18.97
N GLN A 134 -11.47 44.22 -18.70
CA GLN A 134 -12.91 44.01 -18.51
C GLN A 134 -13.45 44.66 -17.24
N ARG A 135 -12.59 44.88 -16.23
CA ARG A 135 -12.97 45.59 -15.00
C ARG A 135 -12.99 47.10 -15.20
N ILE A 136 -12.05 47.63 -15.98
CA ILE A 136 -11.96 49.05 -16.33
C ILE A 136 -13.12 49.46 -17.26
N GLU A 137 -13.53 48.59 -18.18
CA GLU A 137 -14.69 48.83 -19.06
C GLU A 137 -16.01 48.89 -18.29
N GLU A 138 -16.26 47.96 -17.35
CA GLU A 138 -17.45 48.03 -16.49
C GLU A 138 -17.45 49.33 -15.65
N GLU A 139 -16.31 49.72 -15.07
CA GLU A 139 -16.20 50.94 -14.25
C GLU A 139 -16.42 52.24 -15.06
N ASN A 140 -16.02 52.25 -16.34
CA ASN A 140 -16.22 53.39 -17.23
C ASN A 140 -17.62 53.44 -17.88
N THR A 141 -18.41 52.38 -17.79
CA THR A 141 -19.76 52.31 -18.37
C THR A 141 -20.86 52.64 -17.33
N GLU A 142 -20.51 52.84 -16.06
CA GLU A 142 -21.45 53.21 -14.98
C GLU A 142 -21.68 54.73 -14.80
N TRP A 143 -21.44 55.53 -15.85
CA TRP A 143 -21.79 56.97 -15.91
C TRP A 143 -22.63 57.28 -17.15
#